data_AF-A0A7Z9WE85-F1
#
_entry.id   AF-A0A7Z9WE85-F1
#
_cell.length_a   1.000
_cell.length_b   1.000
_cell.length_c   1.000
_cell.angle_alpha   90.00
_cell.angle_beta   90.00
_cell.angle_gamma   90.00
#
_symmetry.space_group_name_H-M   'P 1'
#
loop_
_entity.id
_entity.type
_entity.pdbx_description
1 polymer ?
#
loop_
_entity_poly.entity_id
_entity_poly.type
_entity_poly.pdbx_seq_one_letter_code
_entity_poly.pdbx_strand_id
1 'polypeptide(L)' 'KVGRNAPCPCGSGKKYKKCCGAAT' A
#
# COMPACT_ATOMS: atom_id res chain seq x y z
N LYS A 1 -3.32 4.27 10.73
CA LYS A 1 -2.10 3.94 9.97
C LYS A 1 -2.41 2.75 9.05
N VAL A 2 -2.47 2.93 7.73
CA VAL A 2 -2.74 1.81 6.81
C VAL A 2 -1.68 0.73 7.02
N GLY A 3 -2.13 -0.50 7.26
CA GLY A 3 -1.22 -1.64 7.42
C GLY A 3 -0.46 -1.91 6.12
N ARG A 4 0.82 -2.26 6.22
CA ARG A 4 1.69 -2.57 5.06
C ARG A 4 1.11 -3.65 4.13
N ASN A 5 0.33 -4.59 4.66
CA ASN A 5 -0.33 -5.65 3.89
C ASN A 5 -1.74 -5.30 3.38
N ALA A 6 -2.36 -4.22 3.87
CA ALA A 6 -3.70 -3.80 3.44
C ALA A 6 -3.68 -3.32 1.98
N PRO A 7 -4.82 -3.33 1.27
CA PRO A 7 -4.94 -2.69 -0.04
C PRO A 7 -4.55 -1.21 0.02
N CYS A 8 -3.89 -0.72 -1.03
CA CYS A 8 -3.41 0.64 -1.10
C CYS A 8 -4.57 1.62 -1.32
N PRO A 9 -4.70 2.69 -0.51
CA PRO A 9 -5.82 3.62 -0.61
C PRO A 9 -5.82 4.48 -1.90
N CYS A 10 -4.78 4.39 -2.73
CA CYS A 10 -4.74 5.07 -4.04
C CYS A 10 -5.55 4.37 -5.14
N GLY A 11 -6.25 3.27 -4.84
CA GLY A 11 -7.09 2.57 -5.82
C GLY A 11 -6.34 1.69 -6.81
N SER A 12 -5.02 1.51 -6.65
CA SER A 12 -4.20 0.69 -7.57
C SER A 12 -4.42 -0.82 -7.49
N GLY A 13 -5.20 -1.31 -6.52
CA GLY A 13 -5.37 -2.73 -6.21
C GLY A 13 -4.14 -3.41 -5.60
N LYS A 14 -2.99 -2.73 -5.54
CA LYS A 14 -1.75 -3.25 -4.92
C LYS A 14 -1.83 -3.18 -3.40
N LYS A 15 -1.04 -4.02 -2.70
CA LYS A 15 -0.83 -3.87 -1.24
C LYS A 15 -0.09 -2.57 -0.96
N TYR A 16 -0.40 -1.91 0.16
CA TYR A 16 0.19 -0.62 0.55
C TYR A 16 1.72 -0.65 0.50
N LYS A 17 2.36 -1.68 1.06
CA LYS A 17 3.83 -1.86 1.03
C LYS A 17 4.45 -2.06 -0.36
N LYS A 18 3.64 -2.39 -1.37
CA LYS A 18 4.07 -2.59 -2.77
C LYS A 18 3.64 -1.42 -3.67
N CYS A 19 3.19 -0.32 -3.09
CA CYS A 19 2.68 0.85 -3.79
C CYS A 19 3.10 2.13 -3.04
N CYS A 20 2.16 2.94 -2.53
CA CYS A 20 2.48 4.20 -1.84
C CYS A 20 3.32 4.04 -0.56
N GLY A 21 3.38 2.83 0.01
CA GLY A 21 4.21 2.48 1.16
C GLY A 21 5.51 1.75 0.80
N ALA A 22 5.93 1.78 -0.47
CA ALA A 22 7.16 1.13 -0.97
C ALA A 22 8.42 2.02 -0.84
N ALA A 23 8.46 2.92 0.15
CA ALA A 23 9.70 3.57 0.55
C ALA A 23 10.47 2.56 1.40
N THR A 24 11.40 1.88 0.72
CA THR A 24 12.19 0.68 1.05
C THR A 24 11.49 -0.68 1.01
#